data_AF-A0A960ZNR6-F1
#
_entry.id   AF-A0A960ZNR6-F1
#
_cell.length_a   1.000
_cell.length_b   1.000
_cell.length_c   1.000
_cell.angle_alpha   90.00
_cell.angle_beta   90.00
_cell.angle_gamma   90.00
#
_symmetry.space_group_name_H-M   'P 1'
#
loop_
_entity.id
_entity.type
_entity.pdbx_description
1 polymer ?
#
loop_
_entity_poly.entity_id
_entity_poly.type
_entity_poly.pdbx_seq_one_letter_code
_entity_poly.pdbx_strand_id
1 'polypeptide(L)'
;NDFTLFGRIFKVYAQADAPYRADPASIRKLELRGASGKMIPLGSLASVEETFGPQTVTRFNLYPSVKILGQPEGGFSSGEAMTIMEDMAAQKLPESMGYNWSELSFQEKMATGSTGLIFLFSIILVYLVLSAQYESWTIPISVVLSVPTALLGAYLAISWRGMENNVYTQIGIVLLIGLSTKSAILIVEFAKVLREEGKSVLEAAMEATKLRFRAVMMTALSFILGVIPLLIASGAGSESQKVIGTAVFGGMIAATFLSLAVVPMLYYVVQTLVERVGGRKLD
;
A
#
# COMPACT_ATOMS: atom_id res chain seq x y z
N ASN A 1 12.30 43.82 -27.08
CA ASN A 1 13.51 44.32 -27.75
C ASN A 1 14.43 43.14 -27.86
N ASP A 2 14.37 42.48 -29.00
CA ASP A 2 15.00 41.19 -29.21
C ASP A 2 15.85 41.34 -30.47
N PHE A 3 17.04 40.74 -30.49
CA PHE A 3 17.90 40.76 -31.67
C PHE A 3 18.38 39.35 -31.98
N THR A 4 18.51 39.06 -33.28
CA THR A 4 18.95 37.76 -33.75
C THR A 4 20.45 37.79 -33.98
N LEU A 5 21.17 36.86 -33.38
CA LEU A 5 22.61 36.68 -33.59
C LEU A 5 22.92 35.18 -33.66
N PHE A 6 23.72 34.77 -34.64
CA PHE A 6 24.08 33.36 -34.86
C PHE A 6 22.87 32.40 -34.92
N GLY A 7 21.75 32.85 -35.50
CA GLY A 7 20.52 32.06 -35.61
C GLY A 7 19.75 31.85 -34.30
N ARG A 8 20.13 32.53 -33.21
CA ARG A 8 19.39 32.55 -31.94
C ARG A 8 18.84 33.94 -31.65
N ILE A 9 17.68 33.99 -31.00
CA ILE A 9 17.06 35.24 -30.56
C ILE A 9 17.56 35.55 -29.14
N PHE A 10 18.15 36.72 -28.97
CA PHE A 10 18.62 37.23 -27.68
C PHE A 10 17.72 38.37 -27.21
N LYS A 11 17.34 38.35 -25.93
CA LYS A 11 16.59 39.43 -25.29
C LYS A 11 17.55 40.54 -24.89
N VAL A 12 17.23 41.79 -25.26
CA VAL A 12 17.98 42.97 -24.85
C VAL A 12 17.33 43.58 -23.61
N TYR A 13 18.07 43.59 -22.50
CA TYR A 13 17.68 44.25 -21.27
C TYR A 13 18.52 45.52 -21.09
N ALA A 14 17.86 46.65 -20.81
CA ALA A 14 18.52 47.86 -20.35
C ALA A 14 18.36 47.95 -18.83
N GLN A 15 19.46 48.16 -18.12
CA GLN A 15 19.47 48.22 -16.66
C GLN A 15 20.56 49.20 -16.21
N ALA A 16 20.33 49.92 -15.11
CA ALA A 16 21.35 50.80 -14.53
C ALA A 16 22.55 50.01 -13.99
N ASP A 17 23.73 50.63 -14.00
CA ASP A 17 24.95 50.02 -13.47
C ASP A 17 24.84 49.73 -11.97
N ALA A 18 25.64 48.78 -11.48
CA ALA A 18 25.57 48.27 -10.11
C ALA A 18 25.60 49.36 -9.01
N PRO A 19 26.45 50.43 -9.09
CA PRO A 19 26.50 51.46 -8.05
C PRO A 19 25.18 52.22 -7.86
N TYR A 20 24.34 52.30 -8.88
CA TYR A 20 23.09 53.05 -8.86
C TYR A 20 21.87 52.21 -8.40
N ARG A 21 22.08 50.93 -8.06
CA ARG A 21 21.03 50.00 -7.59
C ARG A 21 21.35 49.31 -6.27
N ALA A 22 22.48 49.64 -5.64
CA ALA A 22 22.92 49.01 -4.40
C ALA A 22 22.13 49.49 -3.17
N ASP A 23 21.63 50.73 -3.19
CA ASP A 23 20.95 51.35 -2.05
C ASP A 23 19.51 51.75 -2.42
N PRO A 24 18.48 51.34 -1.65
CA PRO A 24 17.10 51.79 -1.81
C PRO A 24 16.93 53.31 -1.91
N ALA A 25 17.78 54.11 -1.26
CA ALA A 25 17.71 55.58 -1.36
C ALA A 25 18.01 56.10 -2.77
N SER A 26 18.69 55.31 -3.61
CA SER A 26 19.00 55.65 -5.00
C SER A 26 17.74 55.72 -5.88
N ILE A 27 16.65 55.04 -5.50
CA ILE A 27 15.36 55.11 -6.20
C ILE A 27 14.84 56.55 -6.26
N ARG A 28 15.04 57.32 -5.18
CA ARG A 28 14.59 58.72 -5.08
C ARG A 28 15.31 59.66 -6.05
N LYS A 29 16.53 59.28 -6.48
CA LYS A 29 17.39 60.07 -7.38
C LYS A 29 17.09 59.84 -8.87
N LEU A 30 16.22 58.87 -9.20
CA LEU A 30 15.82 58.63 -10.59
C LEU A 30 15.02 59.82 -11.11
N GLU A 31 15.45 60.40 -12.22
CA GLU A 31 14.79 61.57 -12.79
C GLU A 31 13.81 61.17 -13.89
N LEU A 32 12.62 61.77 -13.85
CA LEU A 32 11.59 61.62 -14.87
C LEU A 32 11.39 62.96 -15.58
N ARG A 33 11.17 62.91 -16.90
CA ARG A 33 10.90 64.11 -17.69
C ARG A 33 9.43 64.49 -17.56
N GLY A 34 9.14 65.65 -16.99
CA GLY A 34 7.79 66.21 -16.91
C GLY A 34 7.30 66.75 -18.26
N ALA A 35 5.99 66.99 -18.38
CA ALA A 35 5.37 67.51 -19.61
C ALA A 35 5.95 68.86 -20.07
N SER A 36 6.47 69.66 -19.13
CA SER A 36 7.17 70.91 -19.41
C SER A 36 8.64 70.73 -19.83
N GLY A 37 9.11 69.49 -20.04
CA GLY A 37 10.48 69.15 -20.43
C GLY A 37 11.51 69.17 -19.31
N LYS A 38 11.13 69.58 -18.09
CA LYS A 38 12.01 69.59 -16.90
C LYS A 38 12.18 68.20 -16.31
N MET A 39 13.37 67.89 -15.82
CA MET A 39 13.66 66.66 -15.07
C MET A 39 13.21 66.84 -13.62
N ILE A 40 12.47 65.87 -13.10
CA ILE A 40 11.91 65.87 -11.75
C ILE A 40 12.34 64.57 -11.06
N PRO A 41 12.97 64.62 -9.88
CA PRO A 41 13.37 63.41 -9.16
C PRO A 41 12.15 62.64 -8.67
N LEU A 42 12.19 61.31 -8.77
CA LEU A 42 11.09 60.44 -8.38
C LEU A 42 10.71 60.60 -6.90
N GLY A 43 11.68 60.93 -6.04
CA GLY A 43 11.45 61.19 -4.62
C GLY A 43 10.56 62.40 -4.31
N SER A 44 10.32 63.33 -5.25
CA SER A 44 9.35 64.41 -5.04
C SER A 44 7.91 64.00 -5.36
N LEU A 45 7.71 62.82 -5.97
CA LEU A 45 6.41 62.31 -6.41
C LEU A 45 5.98 61.05 -5.66
N ALA A 46 6.92 60.24 -5.15
CA ALA A 46 6.65 58.98 -4.46
C ALA A 46 7.52 58.83 -3.21
N SER A 47 6.96 58.25 -2.15
CA SER A 47 7.70 57.80 -0.97
C SER A 47 8.20 56.37 -1.14
N VAL A 48 9.35 56.07 -0.53
CA VAL A 48 9.91 54.73 -0.46
C VAL A 48 9.96 54.35 1.01
N GLU A 49 9.25 53.29 1.35
CA GLU A 49 9.15 52.72 2.70
C GLU A 49 9.64 51.28 2.69
N GLU A 50 10.37 50.89 3.71
CA GLU A 50 10.77 49.51 3.92
C GLU A 50 9.63 48.73 4.57
N THR A 51 9.27 47.60 3.96
CA THR A 51 8.21 46.73 4.47
C THR A 51 8.64 45.27 4.37
N PHE A 52 8.04 44.42 5.20
CA PHE A 52 8.26 42.99 5.20
C PHE A 52 7.17 42.28 4.41
N GLY A 53 7.57 41.40 3.51
CA GLY A 53 6.66 40.59 2.74
C GLY A 53 7.31 39.28 2.29
N PRO A 54 6.52 38.22 2.06
CA PRO A 54 7.05 36.98 1.52
C PRO A 54 7.55 37.20 0.08
N GLN A 55 8.74 36.70 -0.24
CA GLN A 55 9.28 36.75 -1.60
C GLN A 55 8.49 35.86 -2.57
N THR A 56 7.78 34.85 -2.05
CA THR A 56 6.97 33.93 -2.82
C THR A 56 5.71 33.59 -2.04
N VAL A 57 4.57 33.64 -2.71
CA VAL A 57 3.28 33.20 -2.17
C VAL A 57 2.91 31.88 -2.82
N THR A 58 3.01 30.79 -2.07
CA THR A 58 2.61 29.46 -2.54
C THR A 58 1.11 29.30 -2.49
N ARG A 59 0.53 28.65 -3.51
CA ARG A 59 -0.88 28.31 -3.56
C ARG A 59 -1.05 26.82 -3.81
N PHE A 60 -1.99 26.19 -3.11
CA PHE A 60 -2.37 24.80 -3.32
C PHE A 60 -3.89 24.71 -3.48
N ASN A 61 -4.35 24.00 -4.52
CA ASN A 61 -5.78 23.92 -4.87
C ASN A 61 -6.51 25.28 -4.90
N LEU A 62 -5.87 26.28 -5.53
CA LEU A 62 -6.36 27.66 -5.67
C LEU A 62 -6.36 28.50 -4.38
N TYR A 63 -5.98 27.97 -3.22
CA TYR A 63 -5.89 28.73 -1.97
C TYR A 63 -4.43 29.10 -1.64
N PRO A 64 -4.14 30.27 -1.04
CA PRO A 64 -2.84 30.53 -0.43
C PRO A 64 -2.56 29.47 0.64
N SER A 65 -1.38 28.86 0.60
CA SER A 65 -1.07 27.71 1.47
C SER A 65 0.40 27.70 1.84
N VAL A 66 0.69 27.12 3.01
CA VAL A 66 2.06 26.90 3.49
C VAL A 66 2.35 25.41 3.40
N LYS A 67 3.47 25.04 2.78
CA LYS A 67 3.91 23.64 2.71
C LYS A 67 4.56 23.26 4.04
N ILE A 68 4.04 22.22 4.68
CA ILE A 68 4.63 21.61 5.88
C ILE A 68 5.27 20.29 5.45
N LEU A 69 6.51 20.07 5.87
CA LEU A 69 7.27 18.85 5.64
C LEU A 69 7.61 18.22 6.98
N GLY A 70 7.53 16.89 7.04
CA GLY A 70 7.85 16.12 8.23
C GLY A 70 8.14 14.67 7.85
N GLN A 71 8.76 13.95 8.77
CA GLN A 71 9.00 12.53 8.66
C GLN A 71 8.61 11.85 9.98
N PRO A 72 8.10 10.62 9.95
CA PRO A 72 7.83 9.88 11.17
C PRO A 72 9.12 9.65 11.96
N GLU A 73 9.00 9.58 13.28
CA GLU A 73 10.09 9.14 14.15
C GLU A 73 10.30 7.62 14.02
N GLY A 74 11.51 7.15 14.29
CA GLY A 74 11.84 5.72 14.21
C GLY A 74 10.91 4.88 15.11
N GLY A 75 10.22 3.92 14.50
CA GLY A 75 9.24 3.06 15.17
C GLY A 75 7.78 3.43 14.92
N PHE A 76 7.51 4.55 14.26
CA PHE A 76 6.17 4.93 13.81
C PHE A 76 6.04 4.80 12.30
N SER A 77 4.87 4.36 11.86
CA SER A 77 4.52 4.29 10.44
C SER A 77 4.12 5.65 9.86
N SER A 78 4.19 5.78 8.53
CA SER A 78 3.71 6.96 7.81
C SER A 78 2.22 7.24 8.08
N GLY A 79 1.39 6.20 8.09
CA GLY A 79 -0.05 6.32 8.38
C GLY A 79 -0.36 6.81 9.79
N GLU A 80 0.41 6.36 10.79
CA GLU A 80 0.28 6.86 12.17
C GLU A 80 0.68 8.33 12.27
N ALA A 81 1.80 8.72 11.66
CA ALA A 81 2.23 10.12 11.62
C ALA A 81 1.21 11.02 10.91
N MET A 82 0.61 10.54 9.82
CA MET A 82 -0.46 11.26 9.14
C MET A 82 -1.69 11.42 10.03
N THR A 83 -2.08 10.38 10.76
CA THR A 83 -3.24 10.46 11.68
C THR A 83 -2.99 11.47 12.79
N ILE A 84 -1.79 11.47 13.39
CA ILE A 84 -1.40 12.47 14.41
C ILE A 84 -1.43 13.89 13.84
N MET A 85 -0.96 14.09 12.61
CA MET A 85 -1.02 15.40 11.95
C MET A 85 -2.46 15.86 11.67
N GLU A 86 -3.36 14.95 11.31
CA GLU A 86 -4.79 15.23 11.14
C GLU A 86 -5.44 15.62 12.48
N ASP A 87 -5.13 14.90 13.55
CA ASP A 87 -5.64 15.20 14.90
C ASP A 87 -5.14 16.57 15.39
N MET A 88 -3.85 16.88 15.17
CA MET A 88 -3.31 18.19 15.51
C MET A 88 -3.93 19.31 14.66
N ALA A 89 -4.13 19.06 13.36
CA ALA A 89 -4.79 20.01 12.47
C ALA A 89 -6.21 20.31 12.97
N ALA A 90 -6.98 19.29 13.35
CA ALA A 90 -8.33 19.43 13.88
C ALA A 90 -8.38 20.22 15.21
N GLN A 91 -7.34 20.12 16.04
CA GLN A 91 -7.32 20.79 17.36
C GLN A 91 -6.72 22.20 17.33
N LYS A 92 -5.76 22.47 16.43
CA LYS A 92 -4.97 23.72 16.42
C LYS A 92 -5.35 24.68 15.31
N LEU A 93 -5.95 24.20 14.21
CA LEU A 93 -6.31 25.08 13.10
C LEU A 93 -7.69 25.71 13.32
N PRO A 94 -7.86 27.01 12.98
CA PRO A 94 -9.18 27.63 12.90
C PRO A 94 -10.03 26.99 11.81
N GLU A 95 -11.36 27.03 11.96
CA GLU A 95 -12.31 26.46 10.97
C GLU A 95 -12.15 27.05 9.54
N SER A 96 -11.57 28.25 9.43
CA SER A 96 -11.29 28.89 8.14
C SER A 96 -10.07 28.32 7.40
N MET A 97 -9.29 27.42 8.02
CA MET A 97 -8.09 26.83 7.43
C MET A 97 -8.28 25.32 7.25
N GLY A 98 -8.20 24.86 6.01
CA GLY A 98 -8.13 23.44 5.67
C GLY A 98 -6.70 22.95 5.53
N TYR A 99 -6.53 21.63 5.49
CA TYR A 99 -5.29 20.98 5.11
C TYR A 99 -5.54 20.02 3.94
N ASN A 100 -4.54 19.81 3.11
CA ASN A 100 -4.55 18.81 2.06
C ASN A 100 -3.21 18.09 2.04
N TRP A 101 -3.25 16.77 1.87
CA TRP A 101 -2.06 15.97 1.64
C TRP A 101 -1.57 16.13 0.19
N SER A 102 -0.25 16.02 -0.01
CA SER A 102 0.38 16.07 -1.32
C SER A 102 1.36 14.91 -1.51
N GLU A 103 1.78 14.70 -2.76
CA GLU A 103 2.76 13.67 -3.17
C GLU A 103 2.47 12.26 -2.60
N LEU A 104 3.39 11.67 -1.82
CA LEU A 104 3.27 10.30 -1.31
C LEU A 104 2.18 10.15 -0.26
N SER A 105 2.06 11.11 0.67
CA SER A 105 1.01 11.10 1.70
C SER A 105 -0.38 11.17 1.08
N PHE A 106 -0.53 11.89 -0.04
CA PHE A 106 -1.79 11.88 -0.79
C PHE A 106 -2.12 10.50 -1.35
N GLN A 107 -1.14 9.82 -1.95
CA GLN A 107 -1.33 8.46 -2.48
C GLN A 107 -1.68 7.46 -1.38
N GLU A 108 -1.02 7.55 -0.22
CA GLU A 108 -1.30 6.70 0.93
C GLU A 108 -2.72 6.93 1.47
N LYS A 109 -3.14 8.19 1.62
CA LYS A 109 -4.51 8.51 2.06
C LYS A 109 -5.56 8.04 1.04
N MET A 110 -5.30 8.21 -0.25
CA MET A 110 -6.21 7.78 -1.31
C MET A 110 -6.30 6.24 -1.42
N ALA A 111 -5.20 5.54 -1.18
CA ALA A 111 -5.16 4.07 -1.17
C ALA A 111 -5.78 3.46 0.10
N THR A 112 -5.94 4.24 1.17
CA THR A 112 -6.53 3.80 2.43
C THR A 112 -7.93 3.24 2.20
N GLY A 113 -8.19 2.01 2.66
CA GLY A 113 -9.47 1.32 2.54
C GLY A 113 -9.64 0.41 1.31
N SER A 114 -8.75 0.48 0.32
CA SER A 114 -8.80 -0.41 -0.86
C SER A 114 -8.40 -1.87 -0.56
N THR A 115 -7.58 -2.09 0.47
CA THR A 115 -7.03 -3.41 0.83
C THR A 115 -8.12 -4.45 1.12
N GLY A 116 -9.17 -4.07 1.86
CA GLY A 116 -10.27 -4.99 2.19
C GLY A 116 -11.03 -5.47 0.95
N LEU A 117 -11.27 -4.56 -0.01
CA LEU A 117 -11.90 -4.89 -1.29
C LEU A 117 -11.02 -5.83 -2.12
N ILE A 118 -9.71 -5.60 -2.17
CA ILE A 118 -8.77 -6.47 -2.91
C ILE A 118 -8.78 -7.90 -2.33
N PHE A 119 -8.75 -8.05 -1.00
CA PHE A 119 -8.78 -9.37 -0.37
C PHE A 119 -10.12 -10.07 -0.58
N LEU A 120 -11.24 -9.37 -0.43
CA LEU A 120 -12.56 -9.93 -0.68
C LEU A 120 -12.69 -10.39 -2.15
N PHE A 121 -12.26 -9.55 -3.09
CA PHE A 121 -12.26 -9.89 -4.52
C PHE A 121 -11.37 -11.11 -4.82
N SER A 122 -10.19 -11.19 -4.21
CA SER A 122 -9.27 -12.33 -4.36
C SER A 122 -9.90 -13.64 -3.85
N ILE A 123 -10.56 -13.60 -2.68
CA ILE A 123 -11.26 -14.76 -2.10
C ILE A 123 -12.42 -15.19 -2.99
N ILE A 124 -13.24 -14.25 -3.48
CA ILE A 124 -14.36 -14.54 -4.37
C ILE A 124 -13.87 -15.17 -5.67
N LEU A 125 -12.81 -14.65 -6.28
CA LEU A 125 -12.27 -15.22 -7.50
C LEU A 125 -11.76 -16.64 -7.30
N VAL A 126 -11.00 -16.89 -6.22
CA VAL A 126 -10.54 -18.25 -5.89
C VAL A 126 -11.73 -19.18 -5.68
N TYR A 127 -12.75 -18.74 -4.94
CA TYR A 127 -13.97 -19.50 -4.72
C TYR A 127 -14.67 -19.86 -6.04
N LEU A 128 -14.91 -18.89 -6.92
CA LEU A 128 -15.63 -19.10 -8.19
C LEU A 128 -14.87 -20.03 -9.13
N VAL A 129 -13.55 -19.88 -9.25
CA VAL A 129 -12.71 -20.76 -10.08
C VAL A 129 -12.77 -22.20 -9.56
N LEU A 130 -12.71 -22.39 -8.24
CA LEU A 130 -12.84 -23.73 -7.65
C LEU A 130 -14.25 -24.30 -7.78
N SER A 131 -15.29 -23.49 -7.64
CA SER A 131 -16.67 -23.93 -7.85
C SER A 131 -16.89 -24.41 -9.27
N ALA A 132 -16.34 -23.70 -10.26
CA ALA A 132 -16.38 -24.11 -11.66
C ALA A 132 -15.58 -25.40 -11.90
N GLN A 133 -14.39 -25.53 -11.31
CA GLN A 133 -13.53 -26.71 -11.47
C GLN A 133 -14.15 -27.98 -10.86
N TYR A 134 -14.79 -27.88 -9.70
CA TYR A 134 -15.35 -29.03 -8.98
C TYR A 134 -16.82 -29.30 -9.29
N GLU A 135 -17.43 -28.45 -10.12
CA GLU A 135 -18.87 -28.47 -10.41
C GLU A 135 -19.72 -28.50 -9.13
N SER A 136 -19.23 -27.81 -8.09
CA SER A 136 -19.82 -27.85 -6.74
C SER A 136 -19.56 -26.55 -6.00
N TRP A 137 -20.61 -26.01 -5.41
CA TRP A 137 -20.53 -24.79 -4.60
C TRP A 137 -19.99 -25.05 -3.19
N THR A 138 -20.11 -26.27 -2.67
CA THR A 138 -19.81 -26.51 -1.26
C THR A 138 -18.37 -26.94 -1.00
N ILE A 139 -17.80 -27.75 -1.89
CA ILE A 139 -16.41 -28.24 -1.74
C ILE A 139 -15.39 -27.09 -1.65
N PRO A 140 -15.48 -26.03 -2.49
CA PRO A 140 -14.60 -24.88 -2.39
C PRO A 140 -14.68 -24.10 -1.08
N ILE A 141 -15.82 -24.14 -0.38
CA ILE A 141 -15.98 -23.44 0.91
C ILE A 141 -14.99 -23.99 1.93
N SER A 142 -14.82 -25.32 1.99
CA SER A 142 -13.85 -25.98 2.87
C SER A 142 -12.41 -25.53 2.61
N VAL A 143 -12.08 -25.27 1.34
CA VAL A 143 -10.76 -24.79 0.91
C VAL A 143 -10.57 -23.33 1.30
N VAL A 144 -11.53 -22.46 0.99
CA VAL A 144 -11.46 -21.02 1.27
C VAL A 144 -11.43 -20.74 2.78
N LEU A 145 -12.14 -21.53 3.59
CA LEU A 145 -12.11 -21.43 5.05
C LEU A 145 -10.74 -21.72 5.67
N SER A 146 -9.80 -22.30 4.91
CA SER A 146 -8.42 -22.48 5.37
C SER A 146 -7.56 -21.22 5.21
N VAL A 147 -7.92 -20.29 4.33
CA VAL A 147 -7.14 -19.06 4.05
C VAL A 147 -6.84 -18.23 5.31
N PRO A 148 -7.77 -18.02 6.25
CA PRO A 148 -7.50 -17.27 7.48
C PRO A 148 -6.32 -17.78 8.30
N THR A 149 -6.00 -19.09 8.26
CA THR A 149 -4.84 -19.63 9.00
C THR A 149 -3.52 -19.11 8.43
N ALA A 150 -3.44 -18.99 7.10
CA ALA A 150 -2.28 -18.41 6.41
C ALA A 150 -2.15 -16.91 6.68
N LEU A 151 -3.28 -16.18 6.67
CA LEU A 151 -3.30 -14.74 6.99
C LEU A 151 -2.83 -14.47 8.42
N LEU A 152 -3.28 -15.29 9.36
CA LEU A 152 -2.87 -15.20 10.76
C LEU A 152 -1.37 -15.41 10.92
N GLY A 153 -0.79 -16.39 10.21
CA GLY A 153 0.66 -16.59 10.21
C GLY A 153 1.46 -15.43 9.64
N ALA A 154 0.97 -14.85 8.54
CA ALA A 154 1.62 -13.69 7.92
C ALA A 154 1.58 -12.47 8.85
N TYR A 155 0.42 -12.19 9.45
CA TYR A 155 0.25 -11.09 10.40
C TYR A 155 1.15 -11.26 11.63
N LEU A 156 1.19 -12.47 12.22
CA LEU A 156 2.05 -12.76 13.37
C LEU A 156 3.54 -12.59 13.03
N ALA A 157 4.00 -13.03 11.86
CA ALA A 157 5.40 -12.90 11.47
C ALA A 157 5.83 -11.44 11.25
N ILE A 158 4.96 -10.64 10.63
CA ILE A 158 5.19 -9.20 10.42
C ILE A 158 5.20 -8.45 11.75
N SER A 159 4.20 -8.71 12.59
CA SER A 159 4.09 -8.11 13.92
C SER A 159 5.29 -8.48 14.81
N TRP A 160 5.72 -9.74 14.78
CA TRP A 160 6.88 -10.21 15.54
C TRP A 160 8.19 -9.56 15.08
N ARG A 161 8.33 -9.24 13.79
CA ARG A 161 9.48 -8.49 13.25
C ARG A 161 9.32 -6.96 13.36
N GLY A 162 8.22 -6.46 13.90
CA GLY A 162 7.95 -5.01 14.01
C GLY A 162 7.86 -4.31 12.65
N MET A 163 7.40 -5.02 11.61
CA MET A 163 7.33 -4.50 10.25
C MET A 163 5.94 -3.92 9.97
N GLU A 164 5.88 -2.93 9.08
CA GLU A 164 4.63 -2.26 8.72
C GLU A 164 3.77 -3.08 7.73
N ASN A 165 2.45 -2.90 7.83
CA ASN A 165 1.52 -3.44 6.84
C ASN A 165 1.42 -2.52 5.62
N ASN A 166 2.42 -2.62 4.74
CA ASN A 166 2.49 -1.85 3.50
C ASN A 166 2.02 -2.65 2.27
N VAL A 167 2.14 -2.06 1.08
CA VAL A 167 1.73 -2.66 -0.19
C VAL A 167 2.43 -4.00 -0.47
N TYR A 168 3.71 -4.16 -0.10
CA TYR A 168 4.45 -5.42 -0.28
C TYR A 168 3.90 -6.55 0.59
N THR A 169 3.53 -6.24 1.83
CA THR A 169 2.82 -7.16 2.72
C THR A 169 1.51 -7.61 2.08
N GLN A 170 0.74 -6.68 1.52
CA GLN A 170 -0.56 -6.98 0.90
C GLN A 170 -0.42 -7.87 -0.34
N ILE A 171 0.58 -7.62 -1.19
CA ILE A 171 0.90 -8.50 -2.32
C ILE A 171 1.28 -9.90 -1.82
N GLY A 172 2.09 -9.99 -0.77
CA GLY A 172 2.44 -11.26 -0.13
C GLY A 172 1.23 -12.01 0.41
N ILE A 173 0.28 -11.29 1.02
CA ILE A 173 -0.99 -11.86 1.50
C ILE A 173 -1.82 -12.42 0.33
N VAL A 174 -1.98 -11.68 -0.77
CA VAL A 174 -2.72 -12.19 -1.95
C VAL A 174 -2.05 -13.44 -2.51
N LEU A 175 -0.73 -13.47 -2.58
CA LEU A 175 0.03 -14.65 -2.97
C LEU A 175 -0.24 -15.84 -2.02
N LEU A 176 -0.30 -15.59 -0.71
CA LEU A 176 -0.60 -16.61 0.30
C LEU A 176 -2.01 -17.20 0.17
N ILE A 177 -3.00 -16.41 -0.25
CA ILE A 177 -4.35 -16.95 -0.53
C ILE A 177 -4.24 -18.09 -1.54
N GLY A 178 -3.56 -17.87 -2.68
CA GLY A 178 -3.38 -18.90 -3.70
C GLY A 178 -2.53 -20.09 -3.22
N LEU A 179 -1.42 -19.80 -2.53
CA LEU A 179 -0.50 -20.83 -2.03
C LEU A 179 -1.14 -21.73 -0.96
N SER A 180 -1.88 -21.15 -0.01
CA SER A 180 -2.63 -21.89 1.01
C SER A 180 -3.73 -22.74 0.36
N THR A 181 -4.45 -22.15 -0.60
CA THR A 181 -5.52 -22.83 -1.34
C THR A 181 -4.97 -24.05 -2.08
N LYS A 182 -3.80 -23.98 -2.73
CA LYS A 182 -3.15 -25.14 -3.39
C LYS A 182 -3.00 -26.35 -2.46
N SER A 183 -2.52 -26.14 -1.24
CA SER A 183 -2.33 -27.22 -0.27
C SER A 183 -3.67 -27.81 0.19
N ALA A 184 -4.68 -26.96 0.40
CA ALA A 184 -6.01 -27.39 0.80
C ALA A 184 -6.76 -28.15 -0.31
N ILE A 185 -6.65 -27.69 -1.57
CA ILE A 185 -7.23 -28.32 -2.77
C ILE A 185 -6.82 -29.79 -2.86
N LEU A 186 -5.53 -30.08 -2.75
CA LEU A 186 -5.02 -31.46 -2.91
C LEU A 186 -5.64 -32.44 -1.89
N ILE A 187 -5.83 -31.99 -0.66
CA ILE A 187 -6.41 -32.81 0.41
C ILE A 187 -7.92 -32.98 0.19
N VAL A 188 -8.63 -31.88 -0.09
CA VAL A 188 -10.08 -31.88 -0.26
C VAL A 188 -10.51 -32.67 -1.50
N GLU A 189 -9.76 -32.56 -2.60
CA GLU A 189 -10.01 -33.33 -3.82
C GLU A 189 -9.90 -34.83 -3.57
N PHE A 190 -8.86 -35.27 -2.87
CA PHE A 190 -8.67 -36.69 -2.56
C PHE A 190 -9.71 -37.18 -1.56
N ALA A 191 -10.11 -36.36 -0.60
CA ALA A 191 -11.18 -36.69 0.33
C ALA A 191 -12.52 -36.85 -0.40
N LYS A 192 -12.81 -35.99 -1.40
CA LYS A 192 -14.00 -36.11 -2.25
C LYS A 192 -14.01 -37.44 -3.00
N VAL A 193 -12.92 -37.79 -3.68
CA VAL A 193 -12.82 -39.05 -4.43
C VAL A 193 -13.02 -40.26 -3.52
N LEU A 194 -12.35 -40.29 -2.36
CA LEU A 194 -12.51 -41.37 -1.38
C LEU A 194 -13.93 -41.46 -0.79
N ARG A 195 -14.64 -40.33 -0.67
CA ARG A 195 -16.04 -40.30 -0.26
C ARG A 195 -16.95 -40.84 -1.36
N GLU A 196 -16.66 -40.55 -2.62
CA GLU A 196 -17.37 -41.11 -3.79
C GLU A 196 -17.13 -42.62 -3.95
N GLU A 197 -15.96 -43.12 -3.54
CA GLU A 197 -15.64 -44.55 -3.43
C GLU A 197 -16.34 -45.27 -2.26
N GLY A 198 -17.13 -44.55 -1.46
CA GLY A 198 -17.96 -45.11 -0.39
C GLY A 198 -17.33 -45.08 1.01
N LYS A 199 -16.19 -44.40 1.23
CA LYS A 199 -15.64 -44.24 2.58
C LYS A 199 -16.46 -43.26 3.40
N SER A 200 -16.45 -43.41 4.73
CA SER A 200 -17.05 -42.42 5.63
C SER A 200 -16.32 -41.06 5.51
N VAL A 201 -17.02 -39.96 5.79
CA VAL A 201 -16.45 -38.59 5.67
C VAL A 201 -15.15 -38.43 6.45
N LEU A 202 -15.10 -39.00 7.67
CA LEU A 202 -13.92 -38.95 8.54
C LEU A 202 -12.76 -39.76 7.96
N GLU A 203 -13.01 -41.00 7.52
CA GLU A 203 -11.98 -41.87 6.95
C GLU A 203 -11.43 -41.29 5.66
N ALA A 204 -12.30 -40.79 4.79
CA ALA A 204 -11.91 -40.13 3.55
C ALA A 204 -10.99 -38.93 3.81
N ALA A 205 -11.33 -38.07 4.78
CA ALA A 205 -10.50 -36.91 5.15
C ALA A 205 -9.14 -37.32 5.72
N MET A 206 -9.11 -38.30 6.63
CA MET A 206 -7.86 -38.78 7.23
C MET A 206 -6.95 -39.45 6.20
N GLU A 207 -7.50 -40.29 5.33
CA GLU A 207 -6.73 -41.03 4.35
C GLU A 207 -6.23 -40.14 3.22
N ALA A 208 -7.04 -39.19 2.75
CA ALA A 208 -6.60 -38.15 1.82
C ALA A 208 -5.42 -37.35 2.38
N THR A 209 -5.48 -36.99 3.66
CA THR A 209 -4.40 -36.27 4.34
C THR A 209 -3.12 -37.11 4.37
N LYS A 210 -3.19 -38.40 4.72
CA LYS A 210 -2.03 -39.30 4.71
C LYS A 210 -1.41 -39.45 3.32
N LEU A 211 -2.24 -39.64 2.29
CA LEU A 211 -1.78 -39.80 0.91
C LEU A 211 -1.12 -38.54 0.37
N ARG A 212 -1.66 -37.36 0.73
CA ARG A 212 -1.17 -36.08 0.21
C ARG A 212 -0.12 -35.40 1.09
N PHE A 213 0.08 -35.86 2.33
CA PHE A 213 1.05 -35.30 3.28
C PHE A 213 2.43 -35.10 2.64
N ARG A 214 2.99 -36.13 1.99
CA ARG A 214 4.33 -36.05 1.39
C ARG A 214 4.42 -35.00 0.28
N ALA A 215 3.41 -34.91 -0.58
CA ALA A 215 3.39 -33.96 -1.68
C ALA A 215 3.20 -32.52 -1.18
N VAL A 216 2.26 -32.31 -0.24
CA VAL A 216 2.01 -31.01 0.38
C VAL A 216 3.27 -30.52 1.09
N MET A 217 3.90 -31.37 1.91
CA MET A 217 5.15 -31.05 2.61
C MET A 217 6.30 -30.71 1.66
N MET A 218 6.48 -31.48 0.59
CA MET A 218 7.53 -31.23 -0.39
C MET A 218 7.40 -29.83 -1.00
N THR A 219 6.19 -29.48 -1.46
CA THR A 219 5.97 -28.17 -2.09
C THR A 219 6.07 -27.00 -1.10
N ALA A 220 5.52 -27.17 0.10
CA ALA A 220 5.57 -26.17 1.15
C ALA A 220 7.02 -25.90 1.59
N LEU A 221 7.77 -26.95 1.92
CA LEU A 221 9.16 -26.81 2.38
C LEU A 221 10.06 -26.22 1.29
N SER A 222 9.87 -26.64 0.03
CA SER A 222 10.64 -26.08 -1.09
C SER A 222 10.42 -24.57 -1.22
N PHE A 223 9.17 -24.12 -1.06
CA PHE A 223 8.84 -22.71 -1.12
C PHE A 223 9.34 -21.95 0.12
N ILE A 224 9.16 -22.49 1.33
CA ILE A 224 9.67 -21.92 2.58
C ILE A 224 11.18 -21.70 2.49
N LEU A 225 11.94 -22.72 2.07
CA LEU A 225 13.39 -22.62 1.88
C LEU A 225 13.75 -21.63 0.77
N GLY A 226 12.96 -21.58 -0.31
CA GLY A 226 13.15 -20.65 -1.42
C GLY A 226 12.97 -19.18 -1.06
N VAL A 227 12.15 -18.85 -0.05
CA VAL A 227 11.94 -17.48 0.42
C VAL A 227 12.91 -17.05 1.54
N ILE A 228 13.71 -17.97 2.10
CA ILE A 228 14.72 -17.63 3.13
C ILE A 228 15.67 -16.52 2.69
N PRO A 229 16.20 -16.49 1.44
CA PRO A 229 17.08 -15.42 1.00
C PRO A 229 16.44 -14.02 1.10
N LEU A 230 15.13 -13.91 0.93
CA LEU A 230 14.41 -12.64 1.06
C LEU A 230 14.38 -12.16 2.51
N LEU A 231 14.36 -13.07 3.49
CA LEU A 231 14.33 -12.74 4.92
C LEU A 231 15.63 -12.12 5.43
N ILE A 232 16.74 -12.46 4.79
CA ILE A 232 18.10 -12.05 5.15
C ILE A 232 18.73 -11.16 4.07
N ALA A 233 17.93 -10.69 3.11
CA ALA A 233 18.40 -9.87 2.01
C ALA A 233 19.15 -8.63 2.52
N SER A 234 20.25 -8.29 1.87
CA SER A 234 21.07 -7.12 2.18
C SER A 234 21.39 -6.34 0.92
N GLY A 235 21.49 -5.02 1.01
CA GLY A 235 21.82 -4.14 -0.12
C GLY A 235 20.62 -3.31 -0.59
N ALA A 236 20.70 -2.81 -1.83
CA ALA A 236 19.69 -1.94 -2.40
C ALA A 236 18.33 -2.65 -2.53
N GLY A 237 17.26 -2.03 -2.02
CA GLY A 237 15.90 -2.58 -2.05
C GLY A 237 15.67 -3.78 -1.12
N SER A 238 16.60 -4.06 -0.18
CA SER A 238 16.48 -5.18 0.75
C SER A 238 15.27 -5.06 1.68
N GLU A 239 14.86 -3.86 2.06
CA GLU A 239 13.68 -3.66 2.93
C GLU A 239 12.40 -4.16 2.27
N SER A 240 12.15 -3.82 1.00
CA SER A 240 10.99 -4.35 0.26
C SER A 240 10.99 -5.88 0.17
N GLN A 241 12.17 -6.49 -0.01
CA GLN A 241 12.32 -7.94 -0.08
C GLN A 241 12.07 -8.62 1.28
N LYS A 242 12.59 -8.04 2.37
CA LYS A 242 12.35 -8.55 3.73
C LYS A 242 10.88 -8.48 4.10
N VAL A 243 10.17 -7.41 3.73
CA VAL A 243 8.74 -7.25 4.06
C VAL A 243 7.92 -8.35 3.40
N ILE A 244 8.00 -8.49 2.08
CA ILE A 244 7.25 -9.52 1.35
C ILE A 244 7.69 -10.93 1.76
N GLY A 245 9.00 -11.14 1.94
CA GLY A 245 9.57 -12.40 2.38
C GLY A 245 9.06 -12.83 3.75
N THR A 246 9.00 -11.91 4.71
CA THR A 246 8.53 -12.18 6.09
C THR A 246 7.05 -12.54 6.10
N ALA A 247 6.22 -11.77 5.37
CA ALA A 247 4.79 -12.04 5.25
C ALA A 247 4.54 -13.46 4.71
N VAL A 248 5.19 -13.77 3.59
CA VAL A 248 5.02 -15.02 2.86
C VAL A 248 5.61 -16.21 3.61
N PHE A 249 6.77 -16.06 4.26
CA PHE A 249 7.39 -17.10 5.08
C PHE A 249 6.53 -17.48 6.27
N GLY A 250 6.09 -16.48 7.05
CA GLY A 250 5.23 -16.69 8.21
C GLY A 250 3.88 -17.31 7.84
N GLY A 251 3.25 -16.76 6.80
CA GLY A 251 1.98 -17.28 6.30
C GLY A 251 2.10 -18.70 5.76
N MET A 252 3.19 -19.04 5.05
CA MET A 252 3.39 -20.38 4.53
C MET A 252 3.66 -21.38 5.66
N ILE A 253 4.44 -21.03 6.69
CA ILE A 253 4.65 -21.90 7.86
C ILE A 253 3.30 -22.20 8.51
N ALA A 254 2.51 -21.16 8.81
CA ALA A 254 1.20 -21.34 9.41
C ALA A 254 0.26 -22.16 8.51
N ALA A 255 0.16 -21.84 7.22
CA ALA A 255 -0.64 -22.58 6.26
C ALA A 255 -0.20 -24.05 6.16
N THR A 256 1.09 -24.31 6.27
CA THR A 256 1.62 -25.67 6.12
C THR A 256 1.30 -26.53 7.34
N PHE A 257 1.62 -26.04 8.54
CA PHE A 257 1.44 -26.82 9.76
C PHE A 257 0.00 -26.79 10.29
N LEU A 258 -0.66 -25.63 10.24
CA LEU A 258 -2.04 -25.50 10.73
C LEU A 258 -3.03 -26.07 9.70
N SER A 259 -2.88 -25.80 8.41
CA SER A 259 -3.87 -26.27 7.43
C SER A 259 -3.86 -27.79 7.25
N LEU A 260 -2.74 -28.49 7.50
CA LEU A 260 -2.73 -29.95 7.54
C LEU A 260 -3.68 -30.54 8.60
N ALA A 261 -3.88 -29.84 9.72
CA ALA A 261 -4.83 -30.24 10.76
C ALA A 261 -6.23 -29.65 10.54
N VAL A 262 -6.29 -28.40 10.09
CA VAL A 262 -7.55 -27.64 9.95
C VAL A 262 -8.33 -28.03 8.70
N VAL A 263 -7.69 -28.28 7.56
CA VAL A 263 -8.37 -28.60 6.29
C VAL A 263 -9.20 -29.89 6.37
N PRO A 264 -8.71 -31.01 6.92
CA PRO A 264 -9.51 -32.23 7.05
C PRO A 264 -10.73 -32.03 7.97
N MET A 265 -10.55 -31.22 9.02
CA MET A 265 -11.63 -30.85 9.94
C MET A 265 -12.67 -29.96 9.26
N LEU A 266 -12.24 -28.94 8.50
CA LEU A 266 -13.13 -28.09 7.72
C LEU A 266 -13.90 -28.91 6.67
N TYR A 267 -13.23 -29.82 5.97
CA TYR A 267 -13.88 -30.74 5.05
C TYR A 267 -14.93 -31.60 5.76
N TYR A 268 -14.60 -32.19 6.91
CA TYR A 268 -15.54 -32.98 7.70
C TYR A 268 -16.78 -32.17 8.10
N VAL A 269 -16.59 -30.96 8.64
CA VAL A 269 -17.69 -30.08 9.07
C VAL A 269 -18.58 -29.71 7.89
N VAL A 270 -17.99 -29.25 6.79
CA VAL A 270 -18.74 -28.79 5.61
C VAL A 270 -19.46 -29.96 4.95
N GLN A 271 -18.80 -31.10 4.73
CA GLN A 271 -19.41 -32.27 4.11
C GLN A 271 -20.54 -32.85 4.98
N THR A 272 -20.34 -32.93 6.29
CA THR A 272 -21.39 -33.41 7.23
C THR A 272 -22.61 -32.47 7.23
N LEU A 273 -22.39 -31.15 7.16
CA LEU A 273 -23.47 -30.18 7.04
C LEU A 273 -24.25 -30.35 5.73
N VAL A 274 -23.56 -30.56 4.61
CA VAL A 274 -24.19 -30.82 3.31
C VAL A 274 -25.03 -32.09 3.33
N GLU A 275 -24.51 -33.19 3.88
CA GLU A 275 -25.24 -34.46 3.92
C GLU A 275 -26.46 -34.38 4.84
N ARG A 276 -26.37 -33.62 5.95
CA ARG A 276 -27.51 -33.35 6.84
C ARG A 276 -28.59 -32.48 6.21
N VAL A 277 -28.21 -31.45 5.45
CA VAL A 277 -29.17 -30.51 4.84
C VAL A 277 -29.72 -31.06 3.51
N GLY A 278 -28.91 -31.80 2.75
CA GLY A 278 -29.22 -32.31 1.42
C GLY A 278 -29.85 -33.70 1.37
N GLY A 279 -30.02 -34.38 2.52
CA GLY A 279 -30.73 -35.67 2.60
C GLY A 279 -30.05 -36.87 1.94
N ARG A 280 -28.84 -36.72 1.37
CA ARG A 280 -28.03 -37.81 0.83
C ARG A 280 -27.19 -38.43 1.95
N LYS A 281 -27.70 -39.49 2.58
CA LYS A 281 -26.88 -40.44 3.33
C LYS A 281 -26.26 -41.41 2.33
N LEU A 282 -24.97 -41.26 2.07
CA LEU A 282 -24.16 -42.37 1.57
C LEU A 282 -23.66 -43.09 2.83
N ASP A 283 -24.33 -44.19 3.16
CA ASP A 283 -23.94 -45.13 4.22
C ASP A 283 -22.58 -45.76 3.90
#